data_AF-A0A4S3JM75-F1
#
_entry.id   AF-A0A4S3JM75-F1
#
_cell.length_a   1.000
_cell.length_b   1.000
_cell.length_c   1.000
_cell.angle_alpha   90.00
_cell.angle_beta   90.00
_cell.angle_gamma   90.00
#
_symmetry.space_group_name_H-M   'P 1'
#
loop_
_entity.id
_entity.type
_entity.pdbx_description
1 polymer ?
#
loop_
_entity_poly.entity_id
_entity_poly.type
_entity_poly.pdbx_seq_one_letter_code
_entity_poly.pdbx_strand_id
1 'polypeptide(L)'
;MNKESCELEEQVQSSDPRERNVTRTKDDQELVRVGKVPSLQRRFGFLSIIGFSCTVLATWEGVLSGGSGGAVYSYLFVWFGTLCTLVTLSELVSMAPTSGGQYHWVAILSPRWCHKFLSFITGWLIILGWLGGLASGAYLASSQILGFVAIAHASFEPQPYQIMLLFWAYVAFAVFINLGAGTLLPKFEGFALVLHIAATLLST
;
A
#
# COMPACT_ATOMS: atom_id res chain seq x y z
N MET A 1 29.43 -16.06 21.75
CA MET A 1 29.68 -15.66 20.35
C MET A 1 29.34 -16.86 19.48
N ASN A 2 28.21 -16.79 18.77
CA ASN A 2 27.70 -17.92 17.96
C ASN A 2 28.29 -17.84 16.54
N LYS A 3 28.53 -18.98 15.91
CA LYS A 3 29.17 -19.07 14.58
C LYS A 3 28.40 -18.31 13.48
N GLU A 4 27.06 -18.25 13.57
CA GLU A 4 26.24 -17.45 12.65
C GLU A 4 26.54 -15.95 12.71
N SER A 5 26.92 -15.42 13.89
CA SER A 5 27.30 -14.00 14.02
C SER A 5 28.61 -13.70 13.29
N CYS A 6 29.54 -14.66 13.29
CA CYS A 6 30.86 -14.58 12.66
C CYS A 6 30.75 -14.68 11.13
N GLU A 7 29.89 -15.56 10.62
CA GLU A 7 29.61 -15.71 9.18
C GLU A 7 28.87 -14.50 8.59
N LEU A 8 28.01 -13.85 9.40
CA LEU A 8 27.36 -12.59 9.02
C LEU A 8 28.37 -11.43 8.93
N GLU A 9 29.37 -11.35 9.82
CA GLU A 9 30.45 -10.37 9.72
C GLU A 9 31.32 -10.60 8.48
N GLU A 10 31.60 -11.86 8.14
CA GLU A 10 32.43 -12.23 6.98
C GLU A 10 31.72 -11.94 5.64
N GLN A 11 30.41 -12.13 5.56
CA GLN A 11 29.58 -11.74 4.40
C GLN A 11 29.51 -10.21 4.23
N VAL A 12 29.44 -9.44 5.32
CA VAL A 12 29.51 -7.97 5.29
C VAL A 12 30.88 -7.45 4.85
N GLN A 13 31.95 -8.22 5.11
CA GLN A 13 33.32 -7.85 4.75
C GLN A 13 33.66 -8.12 3.27
N SER A 14 32.95 -9.04 2.59
CA SER A 14 33.27 -9.47 1.22
C SER A 14 32.68 -8.61 0.09
N SER A 15 31.89 -7.58 0.40
CA SER A 15 31.36 -6.64 -0.60
C SER A 15 32.43 -5.64 -1.09
N ASP A 16 32.48 -5.50 -2.42
CA ASP A 16 33.42 -4.68 -3.21
C ASP A 16 33.67 -3.30 -2.56
N PRO A 17 34.95 -2.85 -2.40
CA PRO A 17 35.29 -1.52 -1.91
C PRO A 17 34.56 -0.36 -2.61
N ARG A 18 34.04 -0.57 -3.83
CA ARG A 18 33.28 0.43 -4.60
C ARG A 18 31.82 0.61 -4.16
N GLU A 19 31.22 -0.35 -3.44
CA GLU A 19 29.87 -0.21 -2.84
C GLU A 19 29.89 0.54 -1.50
N ARG A 20 31.08 0.79 -0.94
CA ARG A 20 31.30 1.39 0.38
C ARG A 20 30.84 2.85 0.50
N ASN A 21 30.45 3.48 -0.60
CA ASN A 21 29.92 4.85 -0.67
C ASN A 21 28.40 4.93 -0.79
N VAL A 22 27.67 3.81 -0.71
CA VAL A 22 26.23 3.86 -0.47
C VAL A 22 26.03 4.17 1.01
N THR A 23 25.56 5.38 1.29
CA THR A 23 25.23 5.90 2.62
C THR A 23 24.79 4.78 3.56
N ARG A 24 25.65 4.44 4.54
CA ARG A 24 25.37 3.48 5.62
C ARG A 24 24.21 4.05 6.43
N THR A 25 23.00 3.79 5.99
CA THR A 25 21.80 4.47 6.49
C THR A 25 21.44 3.83 7.82
N LYS A 26 20.88 4.59 8.77
CA LYS A 26 20.46 4.08 10.09
C LYS A 26 19.64 2.78 9.95
N ASP A 27 18.81 2.69 8.93
CA ASP A 27 18.00 1.52 8.59
C ASP A 27 18.82 0.26 8.25
N ASP A 28 20.01 0.41 7.64
CA ASP A 28 20.88 -0.73 7.31
C ASP A 28 21.49 -1.31 8.59
N GLN A 29 21.73 -0.47 9.60
CA GLN A 29 22.17 -0.90 10.92
C GLN A 29 21.06 -1.62 11.69
N GLU A 30 19.80 -1.18 11.57
CA GLU A 30 18.65 -1.87 12.17
C GLU A 30 18.38 -3.24 11.50
N LEU A 31 18.59 -3.36 10.18
CA LEU A 31 18.49 -4.64 9.47
C LEU A 31 19.53 -5.66 9.95
N VAL A 32 20.77 -5.20 10.15
CA VAL A 32 21.85 -6.04 10.69
C VAL A 32 21.56 -6.49 12.13
N ARG A 33 20.92 -5.64 12.97
CA ARG A 33 20.49 -6.04 14.32
C ARG A 33 19.46 -7.18 14.32
N VAL A 34 18.62 -7.26 13.31
CA VAL A 34 17.63 -8.33 13.13
C VAL A 34 18.23 -9.54 12.37
N GLY A 35 19.54 -9.52 12.08
CA GLY A 35 20.24 -10.60 11.39
C GLY A 35 19.93 -10.71 9.89
N LYS A 36 19.48 -9.63 9.25
CA LYS A 36 19.13 -9.61 7.82
C LYS A 36 20.11 -8.74 7.02
N VAL A 37 20.63 -9.30 5.93
CA VAL A 37 21.47 -8.57 4.98
C VAL A 37 20.59 -7.64 4.13
N PRO A 38 20.91 -6.33 4.03
CA PRO A 38 20.19 -5.39 3.18
C PRO A 38 20.41 -5.73 1.69
N SER A 39 19.52 -6.56 1.14
CA SER A 39 19.60 -7.05 -0.25
C SER A 39 18.62 -6.36 -1.20
N LEU A 40 17.64 -5.61 -0.69
CA LEU A 40 16.68 -4.88 -1.51
C LEU A 40 17.14 -3.45 -1.82
N GLN A 41 17.13 -3.10 -3.10
CA GLN A 41 17.32 -1.74 -3.58
C GLN A 41 16.12 -0.86 -3.17
N ARG A 42 16.36 0.23 -2.45
CA ARG A 42 15.30 1.19 -2.05
C ARG A 42 14.81 1.96 -3.28
N ARG A 43 13.60 1.64 -3.74
CA ARG A 43 12.97 2.30 -4.91
C ARG A 43 11.99 3.41 -4.56
N PHE A 44 11.48 3.43 -3.33
CA PHE A 44 10.52 4.43 -2.84
C PHE A 44 11.17 5.36 -1.83
N GLY A 45 11.10 6.67 -2.09
CA GLY A 45 11.51 7.71 -1.15
C GLY A 45 10.40 8.05 -0.16
N PHE A 46 10.76 8.69 0.96
CA PHE A 46 9.80 9.08 2.02
C PHE A 46 8.58 9.85 1.50
N LEU A 47 8.79 10.82 0.61
CA LEU A 47 7.71 11.62 0.04
C LEU A 47 6.77 10.79 -0.86
N SER A 48 7.30 9.80 -1.59
CA SER A 48 6.49 8.86 -2.38
C SER A 48 5.64 8.00 -1.47
N ILE A 49 6.18 7.54 -0.33
CA ILE A 49 5.44 6.73 0.64
C ILE A 49 4.28 7.53 1.25
N ILE A 50 4.48 8.81 1.55
CA ILE A 50 3.40 9.70 2.01
C ILE A 50 2.36 9.89 0.91
N GLY A 51 2.80 10.10 -0.34
CA GLY A 51 1.92 10.18 -1.50
C GLY A 51 1.05 8.94 -1.64
N PHE A 52 1.66 7.76 -1.63
CA PHE A 52 0.97 6.48 -1.68
C PHE A 52 -0.06 6.33 -0.58
N SER A 53 0.34 6.64 0.65
CA SER A 53 -0.50 6.50 1.84
C SER A 53 -1.73 7.40 1.76
N CYS A 54 -1.54 8.64 1.28
CA CYS A 54 -2.63 9.59 1.07
C CYS A 54 -3.60 9.11 -0.01
N THR A 55 -3.08 8.64 -1.15
CA THR A 55 -3.89 8.13 -2.26
C THR A 55 -4.66 6.86 -1.89
N VAL A 56 -4.04 5.93 -1.16
CA VAL A 56 -4.67 4.69 -0.70
C VAL A 56 -5.84 4.96 0.24
N LEU A 57 -5.77 6.00 1.08
CA LEU A 57 -6.81 6.28 2.05
C LEU A 57 -8.06 6.90 1.43
N ALA A 58 -7.97 7.48 0.21
CA ALA A 58 -9.07 7.94 -0.66
C ALA A 58 -10.36 8.38 0.07
N THR A 59 -10.20 9.20 1.10
CA THR A 59 -11.20 9.37 2.15
C THR A 59 -12.51 9.99 1.68
N TRP A 60 -12.48 10.75 0.58
CA TRP A 60 -13.55 11.65 0.18
C TRP A 60 -14.61 11.01 -0.73
N GLU A 61 -14.30 9.91 -1.43
CA GLU A 61 -15.22 9.25 -2.37
C GLU A 61 -16.40 8.53 -1.66
N GLY A 62 -16.25 8.23 -0.37
CA GLY A 62 -17.30 7.58 0.43
C GLY A 62 -18.28 8.54 1.12
N VAL A 63 -17.96 9.84 1.21
CA VAL A 63 -18.76 10.82 1.97
C VAL A 63 -20.04 11.21 1.23
N LEU A 64 -20.08 11.03 -0.09
CA LEU A 64 -21.20 11.48 -0.92
C LEU A 64 -22.46 10.62 -0.79
N SER A 65 -22.40 9.44 -0.17
CA SER A 65 -23.52 8.47 -0.18
C SER A 65 -24.25 8.27 1.16
N GLY A 66 -23.78 8.85 2.28
CA GLY A 66 -24.19 8.42 3.64
C GLY A 66 -25.17 9.32 4.42
N GLY A 67 -25.52 10.51 3.92
CA GLY A 67 -26.27 11.52 4.70
C GLY A 67 -25.41 12.22 5.77
N SER A 68 -25.75 13.46 6.10
CA SER A 68 -24.88 14.38 6.84
C SER A 68 -24.54 13.96 8.28
N GLY A 69 -25.43 13.25 8.98
CA GLY A 69 -25.22 12.83 10.37
C GLY A 69 -24.47 11.50 10.53
N GLY A 70 -24.94 10.45 9.83
CA GLY A 70 -24.38 9.10 9.94
C GLY A 70 -22.95 8.98 9.38
N ALA A 71 -22.64 9.74 8.32
CA ALA A 71 -21.31 9.80 7.75
C ALA A 71 -20.27 10.33 8.74
N VAL A 72 -20.61 11.35 9.55
CA VAL A 72 -19.66 11.95 10.50
C VAL A 72 -19.31 11.00 11.64
N TYR A 73 -20.29 10.34 12.25
CA TYR A 73 -20.03 9.40 13.35
C TYR A 73 -19.31 8.13 12.90
N SER A 74 -19.70 7.57 11.75
CA SER A 74 -19.01 6.41 11.16
C SER A 74 -17.57 6.77 10.77
N TYR A 75 -17.36 7.96 10.21
CA TYR A 75 -16.03 8.49 9.88
C TYR A 75 -15.11 8.57 11.10
N LEU A 76 -15.58 9.16 12.21
CA LEU A 76 -14.80 9.26 13.45
C LEU A 76 -14.47 7.89 14.03
N PHE A 77 -15.42 6.95 13.99
CA PHE A 77 -15.20 5.57 14.46
C PHE A 77 -14.15 4.83 13.62
N VAL A 78 -14.25 4.92 12.29
CA VAL A 78 -13.28 4.30 11.36
C VAL A 78 -11.90 4.93 11.53
N TRP A 79 -11.82 6.26 11.71
CA TRP A 79 -10.56 6.95 11.98
C TRP A 79 -9.88 6.45 13.24
N PHE A 80 -10.63 6.34 14.33
CA PHE A 80 -10.09 5.85 15.60
C PHE A 80 -9.56 4.41 15.47
N GLY A 81 -10.32 3.51 14.83
CA GLY A 81 -9.88 2.13 14.59
C GLY A 81 -8.64 2.06 13.69
N THR A 82 -8.57 2.91 12.67
CA THR A 82 -7.43 2.99 11.76
C THR A 82 -6.17 3.49 12.49
N LEU A 83 -6.29 4.54 13.31
CA LEU A 83 -5.17 5.05 14.10
C LEU A 83 -4.63 4.02 15.09
N CYS A 84 -5.51 3.30 15.80
CA CYS A 84 -5.10 2.22 16.70
C CYS A 84 -4.30 1.13 15.96
N THR A 85 -4.78 0.75 14.76
CA THR A 85 -4.09 -0.21 13.90
C THR A 85 -2.74 0.31 13.42
N LEU A 86 -2.64 1.58 13.03
CA LEU A 86 -1.39 2.19 12.58
C LEU A 86 -0.36 2.29 13.71
N VAL A 87 -0.78 2.64 14.93
CA VAL A 87 0.11 2.72 16.11
C VAL A 87 0.70 1.34 16.40
N THR A 88 -0.13 0.30 16.50
CA THR A 88 0.36 -1.07 16.73
C THR A 88 1.30 -1.54 15.62
N LEU A 89 0.96 -1.25 14.35
CA LEU A 89 1.83 -1.55 13.22
C LEU A 89 3.18 -0.83 13.32
N SER A 90 3.18 0.44 13.73
CA SER A 90 4.39 1.25 13.86
C SER A 90 5.35 0.70 14.92
N GLU A 91 4.83 0.18 16.03
CA GLU A 91 5.64 -0.49 17.05
C GLU A 91 6.28 -1.76 16.50
N LEU A 92 5.53 -2.57 15.74
CA LEU A 92 6.06 -3.77 15.11
C LEU A 92 7.11 -3.48 14.03
N VAL A 93 6.91 -2.43 13.22
CA VAL A 93 7.92 -1.96 12.24
C VAL A 93 9.20 -1.54 12.94
N SER A 94 9.09 -0.85 14.09
CA SER A 94 10.24 -0.40 14.88
C SER A 94 11.04 -1.57 15.45
N MET A 95 10.36 -2.62 15.91
CA MET A 95 11.00 -3.83 16.46
C MET A 95 11.63 -4.73 15.40
N ALA A 96 10.97 -4.88 14.24
CA ALA A 96 11.39 -5.81 13.19
C ALA A 96 11.15 -5.21 11.80
N PRO A 97 12.01 -4.28 11.33
CA PRO A 97 11.95 -3.73 10.00
C PRO A 97 12.36 -4.81 8.99
N THR A 98 11.41 -5.62 8.54
CA THR A 98 11.67 -6.75 7.67
C THR A 98 10.89 -6.65 6.37
N SER A 99 11.48 -7.11 5.27
CA SER A 99 10.84 -7.13 3.94
C SER A 99 9.60 -8.04 3.85
N GLY A 100 9.36 -8.89 4.86
CA GLY A 100 8.21 -9.80 4.91
C GLY A 100 6.96 -9.21 5.57
N GLY A 101 7.02 -7.97 6.08
CA GLY A 101 5.85 -7.24 6.59
C GLY A 101 4.95 -8.01 7.57
N GLN A 102 3.64 -7.84 7.42
CA GLN A 102 2.63 -8.33 8.37
C GLN A 102 2.61 -9.85 8.54
N TYR A 103 2.70 -10.64 7.46
CA TYR A 103 2.69 -12.10 7.57
C TYR A 103 3.96 -12.62 8.26
N HIS A 104 5.09 -11.94 8.10
CA HIS A 104 6.34 -12.29 8.78
C HIS A 104 6.29 -11.95 10.27
N TRP A 105 5.71 -10.80 10.62
CA TRP A 105 5.49 -10.44 12.03
C TRP A 105 4.60 -11.46 12.75
N VAL A 106 3.53 -11.93 12.09
CA VAL A 106 2.68 -13.00 12.64
C VAL A 106 3.48 -14.27 12.85
N ALA A 107 4.40 -14.65 11.95
CA ALA A 107 5.25 -15.82 12.12
C ALA A 107 6.23 -15.70 13.30
N ILE A 108 6.68 -14.48 13.63
CA ILE A 108 7.58 -14.21 14.76
C ILE A 108 6.83 -14.23 16.09
N LEU A 109 5.64 -13.63 16.12
CA LEU A 109 4.86 -13.44 17.35
C LEU A 109 4.06 -14.67 17.77
N SER A 110 3.80 -15.60 16.84
CA SER A 110 2.98 -16.78 17.09
C SER A 110 3.76 -17.98 17.64
N PRO A 111 3.11 -18.86 18.41
CA PRO A 111 3.74 -20.06 18.96
C PRO A 111 4.23 -21.01 17.86
N ARG A 112 5.37 -21.69 18.12
CA ARG A 112 6.11 -22.51 17.13
C ARG A 112 5.29 -23.57 16.41
N TRP A 113 4.22 -24.09 17.03
CA TRP A 113 3.37 -25.10 16.39
C TRP A 113 2.45 -24.50 15.31
N CYS A 114 2.02 -23.25 15.47
CA CYS A 114 1.02 -22.61 14.63
C CYS A 114 1.59 -21.62 13.62
N HIS A 115 2.85 -21.23 13.76
CA HIS A 115 3.39 -20.04 13.09
C HIS A 115 3.32 -20.05 11.56
N LYS A 116 3.49 -21.21 10.92
CA LYS A 116 3.38 -21.35 9.44
C LYS A 116 1.95 -21.18 8.97
N PHE A 117 1.00 -21.76 9.70
CA PHE A 117 -0.41 -21.73 9.34
C PHE A 117 -1.00 -20.32 9.51
N LEU A 118 -0.73 -19.66 10.65
CA LEU A 118 -1.18 -18.30 10.88
C LEU A 118 -0.56 -17.32 9.87
N SER A 119 0.74 -17.44 9.60
CA SER A 119 1.42 -16.60 8.59
C SER A 119 0.82 -16.79 7.19
N PHE A 120 0.50 -18.02 6.80
CA PHE A 120 -0.15 -18.33 5.53
C PHE A 120 -1.54 -17.69 5.43
N ILE A 121 -2.37 -17.83 6.47
CA ILE A 121 -3.70 -17.20 6.52
C ILE A 121 -3.57 -15.68 6.42
N THR A 122 -2.68 -15.06 7.20
CA THR A 122 -2.45 -13.62 7.16
C THR A 122 -2.05 -13.17 5.75
N GLY A 123 -1.15 -13.91 5.08
CA GLY A 123 -0.78 -13.63 3.68
C GLY A 123 -1.97 -13.68 2.73
N TRP A 124 -2.82 -14.71 2.83
CA TRP A 124 -4.03 -14.81 2.00
C TRP A 124 -5.05 -13.72 2.27
N LEU A 125 -5.27 -13.35 3.54
CA LEU A 125 -6.16 -12.26 3.89
C LEU A 125 -5.69 -10.92 3.32
N ILE A 126 -4.38 -10.67 3.32
CA ILE A 126 -3.80 -9.49 2.69
C ILE A 126 -4.07 -9.49 1.18
N ILE A 127 -3.83 -10.62 0.49
CA ILE A 127 -4.07 -10.75 -0.95
C ILE A 127 -5.56 -10.50 -1.27
N LEU A 128 -6.47 -11.10 -0.50
CA LEU A 128 -7.91 -10.91 -0.68
C LEU A 128 -8.32 -9.46 -0.42
N GLY A 129 -7.72 -8.80 0.58
CA GLY A 129 -7.94 -7.38 0.85
C GLY A 129 -7.54 -6.49 -0.32
N TRP A 130 -6.35 -6.70 -0.89
CA TRP A 130 -5.88 -5.96 -2.07
C TRP A 130 -6.74 -6.25 -3.30
N LEU A 131 -7.12 -7.50 -3.53
CA LEU A 131 -7.98 -7.88 -4.64
C LEU A 131 -9.37 -7.25 -4.54
N GLY A 132 -9.97 -7.28 -3.34
CA GLY A 132 -11.25 -6.63 -3.05
C GLY A 132 -11.18 -5.12 -3.18
N GLY A 133 -10.08 -4.49 -2.75
CA GLY A 133 -9.83 -3.05 -2.91
C GLY A 133 -9.76 -2.64 -4.38
N LEU A 134 -8.99 -3.37 -5.20
CA LEU A 134 -8.92 -3.13 -6.64
C LEU A 134 -10.28 -3.31 -7.32
N ALA A 135 -11.01 -4.38 -6.96
CA ALA A 135 -12.34 -4.62 -7.52
C ALA A 135 -13.34 -3.51 -7.14
N SER A 136 -13.35 -3.09 -5.88
CA SER A 136 -14.21 -2.00 -5.41
C SER A 136 -13.89 -0.68 -6.12
N GLY A 137 -12.61 -0.30 -6.20
CA GLY A 137 -12.17 0.92 -6.87
C GLY A 137 -12.47 0.93 -8.37
N ALA A 138 -12.22 -0.18 -9.07
CA ALA A 138 -12.54 -0.32 -10.48
C ALA A 138 -14.06 -0.24 -10.74
N TYR A 139 -14.88 -0.82 -9.86
CA TYR A 139 -16.33 -0.75 -9.95
C TYR A 139 -16.84 0.68 -9.74
N LEU A 140 -16.35 1.38 -8.71
CA LEU A 140 -16.67 2.78 -8.44
C LEU A 140 -16.28 3.70 -9.60
N ALA A 141 -15.06 3.55 -10.14
CA ALA A 141 -14.63 4.34 -11.29
C ALA A 141 -15.52 4.09 -12.53
N SER A 142 -15.86 2.83 -12.79
CA SER A 142 -16.72 2.45 -13.92
C SER A 142 -18.14 2.99 -13.76
N SER A 143 -18.70 2.98 -12.55
CA SER A 143 -20.03 3.51 -12.28
C SER A 143 -20.08 5.03 -12.37
N GLN A 144 -19.03 5.73 -11.91
CA GLN A 144 -18.90 7.18 -12.07
C GLN A 144 -18.84 7.60 -13.54
N ILE A 145 -18.01 6.92 -14.35
CA ILE A 145 -17.93 7.17 -15.81
C ILE A 145 -19.30 6.98 -16.46
N LEU A 146 -20.01 5.90 -16.15
CA LEU A 146 -21.33 5.65 -16.72
C LEU A 146 -22.37 6.67 -16.22
N GLY A 147 -22.24 7.12 -14.97
CA GLY A 147 -23.04 8.22 -14.41
C GLY A 147 -22.88 9.52 -15.19
N PHE A 148 -21.64 9.89 -15.56
CA PHE A 148 -21.40 11.07 -16.39
C PHE A 148 -22.02 10.95 -17.79
N VAL A 149 -21.95 9.76 -18.41
CA VAL A 149 -22.56 9.52 -19.73
C VAL A 149 -24.09 9.63 -19.66
N ALA A 150 -24.71 9.09 -18.61
CA ALA A 150 -26.16 9.18 -18.42
C ALA A 150 -26.64 10.62 -18.23
N ILE A 151 -25.84 11.48 -17.60
CA ILE A 151 -26.16 12.91 -17.47
C ILE A 151 -25.99 13.65 -18.82
N ALA A 152 -24.97 13.30 -19.60
CA ALA A 152 -24.70 13.95 -20.89
C ALA A 152 -25.72 13.59 -21.97
N HIS A 153 -26.29 12.38 -21.92
CA HIS A 153 -27.24 11.87 -22.91
C HIS A 153 -28.54 11.41 -22.23
N ALA A 154 -29.55 12.29 -22.21
CA ALA A 154 -30.83 12.01 -21.54
C ALA A 154 -31.62 10.80 -22.08
N SER A 155 -31.30 10.31 -23.29
CA SER A 155 -31.90 9.10 -23.89
C SER A 155 -31.10 7.82 -23.63
N PHE A 156 -29.96 7.91 -22.94
CA PHE A 156 -29.09 6.78 -22.66
C PHE A 156 -29.51 6.09 -21.36
N GLU A 157 -30.01 4.86 -21.46
CA GLU A 157 -30.32 4.03 -20.30
C GLU A 157 -29.13 3.13 -19.95
N PRO A 158 -28.43 3.37 -18.84
CA PRO A 158 -27.23 2.62 -18.47
C PRO A 158 -27.56 1.16 -18.18
N GLN A 159 -26.86 0.24 -18.84
CA GLN A 159 -27.08 -1.20 -18.69
C GLN A 159 -25.96 -1.85 -17.86
N PRO A 160 -26.25 -2.88 -17.04
CA PRO A 160 -25.25 -3.49 -16.14
C PRO A 160 -24.03 -4.06 -16.86
N TYR A 161 -24.20 -4.58 -18.08
CA TYR A 161 -23.09 -5.13 -18.86
C TYR A 161 -22.06 -4.06 -19.27
N GLN A 162 -22.49 -2.79 -19.43
CA GLN A 162 -21.60 -1.68 -19.78
C GLN A 162 -20.64 -1.36 -18.63
N ILE A 163 -21.14 -1.42 -17.39
CA ILE A 163 -20.30 -1.28 -16.19
C ILE A 163 -19.25 -2.39 -16.14
N MET A 164 -19.64 -3.63 -16.46
CA MET A 164 -18.68 -4.74 -16.48
C MET A 164 -17.61 -4.60 -17.57
N LEU A 165 -17.97 -4.09 -18.76
CA LEU A 165 -16.99 -3.84 -19.82
C LEU A 165 -15.98 -2.76 -19.41
N LEU A 166 -16.46 -1.68 -18.80
CA LEU A 166 -15.59 -0.61 -18.27
C LEU A 166 -14.70 -1.12 -17.14
N PHE A 167 -15.23 -2.00 -16.28
CA PHE A 167 -14.47 -2.63 -15.21
C PHE A 167 -13.29 -3.43 -15.77
N TRP A 168 -13.53 -4.31 -16.75
CA TRP A 168 -12.47 -5.10 -17.37
C TRP A 168 -11.47 -4.22 -18.13
N ALA A 169 -11.93 -3.17 -18.79
CA ALA A 169 -11.04 -2.19 -19.44
C ALA A 169 -10.14 -1.48 -18.43
N TYR A 170 -10.67 -1.07 -17.28
CA TYR A 170 -9.91 -0.46 -16.18
C TYR A 170 -8.84 -1.42 -15.66
N VAL A 171 -9.21 -2.68 -15.39
CA VAL A 171 -8.26 -3.71 -14.92
C VAL A 171 -7.17 -3.96 -15.94
N ALA A 172 -7.52 -4.10 -17.23
CA ALA A 172 -6.53 -4.30 -18.30
C ALA A 172 -5.56 -3.12 -18.40
N PHE A 173 -6.06 -1.89 -18.32
CA PHE A 173 -5.24 -0.68 -18.32
C PHE A 173 -4.32 -0.60 -17.10
N ALA A 174 -4.84 -0.91 -15.91
CA ALA A 174 -4.05 -0.96 -14.69
C ALA A 174 -2.93 -2.02 -14.77
N VAL A 175 -3.21 -3.21 -15.31
CA VAL A 175 -2.19 -4.25 -15.53
C VAL A 175 -1.13 -3.79 -16.51
N PHE A 176 -1.53 -3.16 -17.62
CA PHE A 176 -0.60 -2.63 -18.62
C PHE A 176 0.37 -1.60 -18.00
N ILE A 177 -0.16 -0.65 -17.23
CA ILE A 177 0.66 0.33 -16.50
C ILE A 177 1.57 -0.37 -15.49
N ASN A 178 1.06 -1.30 -14.69
CA ASN A 178 1.88 -1.99 -13.68
C ASN A 178 3.03 -2.79 -14.32
N LEU A 179 2.82 -3.34 -15.52
CA LEU A 179 3.85 -4.10 -16.23
C LEU A 179 4.92 -3.19 -16.85
N GLY A 180 4.53 -2.04 -17.43
CA GLY A 180 5.45 -1.15 -18.15
C GLY A 180 6.05 0.00 -17.31
N ALA A 181 5.36 0.44 -16.26
CA ALA A 181 5.64 1.69 -15.55
C ALA A 181 6.19 1.51 -14.13
N GLY A 182 6.70 0.32 -13.78
CA GLY A 182 7.21 0.02 -12.42
C GLY A 182 8.29 0.99 -11.90
N THR A 183 9.01 1.70 -12.79
CA THR A 183 9.98 2.75 -12.45
C THR A 183 9.41 4.18 -12.48
N LEU A 184 8.23 4.37 -13.07
CA LEU A 184 7.52 5.64 -13.17
C LEU A 184 6.52 5.84 -12.02
N LEU A 185 6.06 4.76 -11.37
CA LEU A 185 5.14 4.80 -10.22
C LEU A 185 5.55 5.83 -9.14
N PRO A 186 6.80 5.85 -8.64
CA PRO A 186 7.19 6.80 -7.59
C PRO A 186 7.12 8.27 -8.03
N LYS A 187 7.25 8.53 -9.35
CA LYS A 187 7.17 9.88 -9.92
C LYS A 187 5.72 10.33 -10.08
N PHE A 188 4.84 9.43 -10.53
CA PHE A 188 3.40 9.68 -10.61
C PHE A 188 2.77 9.91 -9.25
N GLU A 189 3.24 9.21 -8.23
CA GLU A 189 2.73 9.32 -6.87
C GLU A 189 3.04 10.68 -6.22
N GLY A 190 4.26 11.19 -6.42
CA GLY A 190 4.60 12.56 -6.02
C GLY A 190 3.73 13.60 -6.73
N PHE A 191 3.43 13.40 -8.02
CA PHE A 191 2.54 14.27 -8.79
C PHE A 191 1.08 14.18 -8.33
N ALA A 192 0.58 12.99 -8.04
CA ALA A 192 -0.77 12.76 -7.53
C ALA A 192 -1.00 13.45 -6.18
N LEU A 193 0.00 13.47 -5.29
CA LEU A 193 -0.06 14.21 -4.03
C LEU A 193 -0.20 15.73 -4.27
N VAL A 194 0.56 16.29 -5.22
CA VAL A 194 0.46 17.72 -5.58
C VAL A 194 -0.93 18.03 -6.13
N LEU A 195 -1.47 17.18 -7.01
CA LEU A 195 -2.83 17.34 -7.54
C LEU A 195 -3.89 17.24 -6.45
N HIS A 196 -3.75 16.32 -5.49
CA HIS A 196 -4.69 16.19 -4.38
C HIS A 196 -4.72 17.45 -3.53
N ILE A 197 -3.55 17.98 -3.13
CA ILE A 197 -3.46 19.21 -2.34
C ILE A 197 -4.05 20.38 -3.12
N ALA A 198 -3.73 20.51 -4.41
CA ALA A 198 -4.26 21.58 -5.26
C ALA A 198 -5.79 21.49 -5.42
N ALA A 199 -6.35 20.30 -5.62
CA ALA A 199 -7.79 20.08 -5.72
C ALA A 199 -8.51 20.42 -4.41
N THR A 200 -7.94 20.04 -3.26
CA THR A 200 -8.52 20.40 -1.95
C THR A 200 -8.51 21.91 -1.69
N LEU A 201 -7.47 22.61 -2.13
CA LEU A 201 -7.36 24.07 -1.98
C LEU A 201 -8.26 24.85 -2.94
N LEU A 202 -8.54 24.30 -4.13
CA LEU A 202 -9.44 24.91 -5.11
C LEU A 202 -10.92 24.70 -4.75
N SER A 203 -11.23 23.66 -3.97
CA SER A 203 -12.58 23.34 -3.52
C SER A 203 -13.04 24.13 -2.29
N THR A 204 -12.15 24.86 -1.62
CA THR A 204 -12.45 25.77 -0.49
C THR A 204 -12.53 27.22 -0.96
#